data_AF-A0A1M6NMI4-F1
#
_entry.id   AF-A0A1M6NMI4-F1
#
_cell.length_a   1.000
_cell.length_b   1.000
_cell.length_c   1.000
_cell.angle_alpha   90.00
_cell.angle_beta   90.00
_cell.angle_gamma   90.00
#
_symmetry.space_group_name_H-M   'P 1'
#
loop_
_entity.id
_entity.type
_entity.pdbx_description
1 polymer ?
#
loop_
_entity_poly.entity_id
_entity_poly.type
_entity_poly.pdbx_seq_one_letter_code
_entity_poly.pdbx_strand_id
1 'polypeptide(L)'
;MISVQLPNGRQYEFRHAVFDFNGTLAEEGRISEDVRHLLVELSAKIQVSVITADTFGLARQALADLPGVELIILEPGQDGTDKARYVQTWGSEHTVVIGNGVNDQPMFFIAGLRICVLGPEGAGACLLSLANVVVQSPVEAIKLLLQPQRLIATLRS
;
A
#
# COMPACT_ATOMS: atom_id res chain seq x y z
N MET A 1 5.38 -8.59 -11.72
CA MET A 1 3.91 -8.71 -11.74
C MET A 1 3.48 -9.77 -10.73
N ILE A 2 2.36 -9.57 -10.04
CA ILE A 2 1.71 -10.55 -9.17
C ILE A 2 0.33 -10.88 -9.75
N SER A 3 0.08 -12.14 -10.06
CA SER A 3 -1.21 -12.59 -10.61
C SER A 3 -2.01 -13.37 -9.58
N VAL A 4 -3.31 -13.08 -9.51
CA VAL A 4 -4.25 -13.75 -8.60
C VAL A 4 -5.48 -14.17 -9.39
N GLN A 5 -5.79 -15.47 -9.39
CA GLN A 5 -7.01 -15.99 -9.99
C GLN A 5 -7.96 -16.48 -8.90
N LEU A 6 -9.13 -15.87 -8.82
CA LEU A 6 -10.19 -16.29 -7.90
C LEU A 6 -11.00 -17.45 -8.50
N PRO A 7 -11.61 -18.30 -7.65
CA PRO A 7 -12.44 -19.43 -8.13
C PRO A 7 -13.63 -19.03 -9.00
N ASN A 8 -14.14 -17.81 -8.81
CA ASN A 8 -15.25 -17.25 -9.61
C ASN A 8 -14.80 -16.73 -11.00
N GLY A 9 -13.56 -16.98 -11.40
CA GLY A 9 -13.01 -16.57 -12.69
C GLY A 9 -12.45 -15.15 -12.72
N ARG A 10 -12.62 -14.35 -11.66
CA ARG A 10 -12.00 -13.02 -11.57
C ARG A 10 -10.48 -13.16 -11.51
N GLN A 11 -9.79 -12.38 -12.34
CA GLN A 11 -8.33 -12.34 -12.40
C GLN A 11 -7.84 -10.95 -12.01
N TYR A 12 -6.74 -10.90 -11.29
CA TYR A 12 -6.00 -9.70 -10.98
C TYR A 12 -4.57 -9.84 -11.48
N GLU A 13 -4.02 -8.74 -12.00
CA GLU A 13 -2.63 -8.61 -12.37
C GLU A 13 -2.08 -7.33 -11.76
N PHE A 14 -1.37 -7.43 -10.65
CA PHE A 14 -0.80 -6.28 -9.97
C PHE A 14 0.62 -6.01 -10.48
N ARG A 15 0.87 -4.75 -10.84
CA ARG A 15 2.16 -4.26 -11.31
C ARG A 15 2.73 -3.19 -10.40
N HIS A 16 1.87 -2.53 -9.62
CA HIS A 16 2.22 -1.46 -8.69
C HIS A 16 1.67 -1.76 -7.30
N ALA A 17 2.44 -1.44 -6.26
CA ALA A 17 1.99 -1.35 -4.89
C ALA A 17 2.33 0.05 -4.35
N VAL A 18 1.30 0.73 -3.88
CA VAL A 18 1.38 2.11 -3.39
C VAL A 18 1.08 2.11 -1.91
N PHE A 19 2.02 2.60 -1.12
CA PHE A 19 1.91 2.68 0.32
C PHE A 19 1.81 4.13 0.77
N ASP A 20 0.90 4.40 1.71
CA ASP A 20 1.10 5.51 2.63
C ASP A 20 2.23 5.20 3.63
N PHE A 21 2.75 6.22 4.32
CA PHE A 21 3.90 6.08 5.22
C PHE A 21 3.51 5.95 6.70
N ASN A 22 3.18 7.06 7.37
CA ASN A 22 2.87 7.06 8.81
C ASN A 22 1.48 6.47 9.08
N GLY A 23 1.38 5.58 10.07
CA GLY A 23 0.16 4.81 10.36
C GLY A 23 -0.01 3.60 9.43
N THR A 24 0.77 3.51 8.35
CA THR A 24 0.72 2.42 7.37
C THR A 24 1.98 1.55 7.42
N LEU A 25 3.11 2.07 6.93
CA LEU A 25 4.42 1.39 6.95
C LEU A 25 5.21 1.67 8.23
N ALA A 26 4.98 2.84 8.83
CA ALA A 26 5.75 3.35 9.94
C ALA A 26 4.87 3.70 11.13
N GLU A 27 5.39 3.48 12.33
CA GLU A 27 4.84 3.98 13.59
C GLU A 27 5.78 5.10 14.06
N GLU A 28 5.23 6.29 14.30
CA GLU A 28 6.03 7.49 14.63
C GLU A 28 7.21 7.74 13.67
N GLY A 29 7.04 7.45 12.38
CA GLY A 29 8.06 7.61 11.34
C GLY A 29 9.18 6.57 11.33
N ARG A 30 9.05 5.49 12.11
CA ARG A 30 10.00 4.37 12.13
C ARG A 30 9.42 3.13 11.46
N ILE A 31 10.21 2.52 10.59
CA ILE A 31 9.88 1.25 9.96
C ILE A 31 10.63 0.13 10.68
N SER A 32 9.98 -1.00 10.96
CA SER A 32 10.64 -2.18 11.51
C SER A 32 11.53 -2.87 10.48
N GLU A 33 12.57 -3.58 10.93
CA GLU A 33 13.49 -4.26 10.03
C GLU A 33 12.78 -5.33 9.16
N ASP A 34 11.77 -6.01 9.72
CA ASP A 34 10.93 -6.95 8.98
C ASP A 34 10.21 -6.27 7.79
N VAL A 35 9.63 -5.09 8.01
CA VAL A 35 8.97 -4.34 6.93
C VAL A 35 9.99 -3.90 5.88
N ARG A 36 11.18 -3.45 6.30
CA ARG A 36 12.28 -3.08 5.39
C ARG A 36 12.66 -4.25 4.47
N HIS A 37 12.90 -5.43 5.05
CA HIS A 37 13.22 -6.63 4.26
C HIS A 37 12.09 -7.02 3.31
N LEU A 38 10.84 -6.99 3.78
CA LEU A 38 9.68 -7.38 2.98
C LEU A 38 9.42 -6.41 1.82
N LEU A 39 9.65 -5.10 2.01
CA LEU A 39 9.55 -4.10 0.94
C LEU A 39 10.57 -4.37 -0.18
N VAL A 40 11.81 -4.75 0.16
CA VAL A 40 12.83 -5.13 -0.83
C VAL A 40 12.44 -6.41 -1.56
N GLU A 41 11.91 -7.41 -0.86
CA GLU A 41 11.43 -8.62 -1.51
C GLU A 41 10.27 -8.34 -2.47
N LEU A 42 9.37 -7.44 -2.07
CA LEU A 42 8.24 -7.03 -2.90
C LEU A 42 8.69 -6.22 -4.12
N SER A 43 9.65 -5.31 -3.96
CA SER A 43 10.17 -4.47 -5.04
C SER A 43 10.88 -5.27 -6.13
N ALA A 44 11.43 -6.44 -5.79
CA ALA A 44 11.96 -7.38 -6.78
C ALA A 44 10.87 -8.01 -7.68
N LYS A 45 9.58 -7.91 -7.32
CA LYS A 45 8.46 -8.50 -8.06
C LYS A 45 7.62 -7.46 -8.79
N ILE A 46 7.36 -6.30 -8.19
CA ILE A 46 6.49 -5.24 -8.72
C ILE A 46 7.07 -3.87 -8.36
N GLN A 47 6.60 -2.80 -9.02
CA GLN A 47 6.99 -1.45 -8.64
C GLN A 47 6.37 -1.10 -7.29
N VAL A 48 7.21 -0.71 -6.34
CA VAL A 48 6.79 -0.29 -4.99
C VAL A 48 7.04 1.19 -4.86
N SER A 49 5.99 1.96 -4.58
CA SER A 49 6.06 3.40 -4.37
C SER A 49 5.45 3.76 -3.01
N VAL A 50 6.14 4.61 -2.25
CA VAL A 50 5.65 5.21 -1.00
C VAL A 50 5.30 6.66 -1.27
N ILE A 51 4.06 7.07 -1.03
CA ILE A 51 3.58 8.44 -1.25
C ILE A 51 3.19 9.08 0.07
N THR A 52 3.87 10.16 0.43
CA THR A 52 3.65 10.85 1.72
C THR A 52 3.99 12.34 1.62
N ALA A 53 3.46 13.15 2.53
CA ALA A 53 3.88 14.55 2.67
C ALA A 53 5.25 14.71 3.32
N ASP A 54 5.73 13.68 4.04
CA ASP A 54 7.03 13.65 4.75
C ASP A 54 7.38 14.95 5.49
N THR A 55 6.43 15.46 6.27
CA THR A 55 6.54 16.76 6.95
C THR A 55 7.79 16.90 7.83
N PHE A 56 8.27 15.79 8.40
CA PHE A 56 9.42 15.77 9.30
C PHE A 56 10.69 15.16 8.69
N GLY A 57 10.68 14.79 7.40
CA GLY A 57 11.83 14.16 6.75
C GLY A 57 12.10 12.71 7.16
N LEU A 58 11.22 12.10 7.96
CA LEU A 58 11.39 10.75 8.50
C LEU A 58 11.23 9.67 7.43
N ALA A 59 10.36 9.89 6.43
CA ALA A 59 10.19 8.94 5.33
C ALA A 59 11.46 8.87 4.47
N ARG A 60 12.05 10.03 4.13
CA ARG A 60 13.33 10.09 3.42
C ARG A 60 14.42 9.35 4.18
N GLN A 61 14.52 9.55 5.49
CA GLN A 61 15.53 8.87 6.32
C GLN A 61 15.29 7.37 6.39
N ALA A 62 14.06 6.94 6.65
CA ALA A 62 13.73 5.53 6.82
C ALA A 62 13.90 4.71 5.53
N LEU A 63 13.72 5.35 4.37
CA LEU A 63 13.73 4.72 3.05
C LEU A 63 15.01 4.94 2.24
N ALA A 64 15.96 5.77 2.71
CA ALA A 64 17.15 6.18 1.95
C ALA A 64 17.95 5.01 1.35
N ASP A 65 18.09 3.92 2.12
CA ASP A 65 18.93 2.78 1.75
C ASP A 65 18.13 1.55 1.29
N LEU A 66 16.85 1.72 0.95
CA LEU A 66 15.98 0.62 0.54
C LEU A 66 15.94 0.49 -0.99
N PRO A 67 16.58 -0.55 -1.57
CA PRO A 67 16.61 -0.70 -3.02
C PRO A 67 15.24 -1.04 -3.61
N GLY A 68 14.94 -0.45 -4.77
CA GLY A 68 13.72 -0.72 -5.53
C GLY A 68 12.44 -0.11 -4.96
N VAL A 69 12.52 0.63 -3.85
CA VAL A 69 11.39 1.37 -3.28
C VAL A 69 11.49 2.83 -3.72
N GLU A 70 10.48 3.29 -4.46
CA GLU A 70 10.38 4.68 -4.88
C GLU A 70 9.70 5.51 -3.80
N LEU A 71 10.31 6.63 -3.40
CA LEU A 71 9.69 7.59 -2.49
C LEU A 71 9.21 8.82 -3.26
N ILE A 72 7.91 9.11 -3.17
CA ILE A 72 7.29 10.29 -3.75
C ILE A 72 6.82 11.19 -2.61
N ILE A 73 7.36 12.41 -2.59
CA ILE A 73 6.97 13.41 -1.60
C ILE A 73 5.97 14.36 -2.22
N LEU A 74 4.80 14.45 -1.60
CA LEU A 74 3.76 15.41 -1.99
C LEU A 74 4.23 16.84 -1.68
N GLU A 75 4.07 17.72 -2.66
CA GLU A 75 4.34 19.14 -2.53
C GLU A 75 3.31 19.84 -1.62
N PRO A 76 3.66 20.99 -1.03
CA PRO A 76 2.70 21.78 -0.25
C PRO A 76 1.42 22.08 -1.05
N GLY A 77 0.27 21.73 -0.47
CA GLY A 77 -1.04 21.88 -1.10
C GLY A 77 -1.54 20.66 -1.87
N GLN A 78 -0.70 19.63 -2.05
CA GLN A 78 -1.13 18.32 -2.55
C GLN A 78 -1.70 17.46 -1.42
N ASP A 79 -2.63 16.57 -1.78
CA ASP A 79 -3.37 15.75 -0.81
C ASP A 79 -3.64 14.33 -1.31
N GLY A 80 -4.62 13.66 -0.70
CA GLY A 80 -5.06 12.32 -1.12
C GLY A 80 -5.45 12.22 -2.59
N THR A 81 -5.98 13.30 -3.18
CA THR A 81 -6.34 13.32 -4.60
C THR A 81 -5.11 13.24 -5.50
N ASP A 82 -3.98 13.78 -5.08
CA ASP A 82 -2.70 13.61 -5.78
C ASP A 82 -2.22 12.17 -5.71
N LYS A 83 -2.35 11.49 -4.56
CA LYS A 83 -2.07 10.05 -4.47
C LYS A 83 -2.91 9.26 -5.48
N ALA A 84 -4.20 9.59 -5.60
CA ALA A 84 -5.09 8.95 -6.57
C ALA A 84 -4.69 9.23 -8.03
N ARG A 85 -4.16 10.42 -8.35
CA ARG A 85 -3.65 10.73 -9.70
C ARG A 85 -2.50 9.81 -10.08
N TYR A 86 -1.55 9.56 -9.18
CA TYR A 86 -0.47 8.59 -9.42
C TYR A 86 -1.01 7.18 -9.70
N VAL A 87 -1.92 6.70 -8.86
CA VAL A 87 -2.58 5.39 -9.04
C VAL A 87 -3.31 5.31 -10.39
N GLN A 88 -3.99 6.38 -10.79
CA GLN A 88 -4.65 6.45 -12.09
C GLN A 88 -3.65 6.41 -13.25
N THR A 89 -2.53 7.15 -13.17
CA THR A 89 -1.48 7.16 -14.19
C THR A 89 -0.81 5.79 -14.34
N TRP A 90 -0.64 5.04 -13.25
CA TRP A 90 -0.05 3.69 -13.28
C TRP A 90 -1.04 2.57 -13.65
N GLY A 91 -2.32 2.89 -13.81
CA GLY A 91 -3.38 1.92 -14.08
C GLY A 91 -4.00 1.42 -12.77
N SER A 92 -5.16 1.96 -12.43
CA SER A 92 -5.79 1.72 -11.13
C SER A 92 -6.11 0.25 -10.89
N GLU A 93 -6.61 -0.46 -11.91
CA GLU A 93 -6.93 -1.88 -11.88
C GLU A 93 -5.72 -2.79 -11.64
N HIS A 94 -4.52 -2.31 -11.99
CA HIS A 94 -3.24 -3.00 -11.84
C HIS A 94 -2.46 -2.55 -10.59
N THR A 95 -3.08 -1.72 -9.75
CA THR A 95 -2.44 -1.12 -8.58
C THR A 95 -3.07 -1.62 -7.29
N VAL A 96 -2.22 -2.05 -6.36
CA VAL A 96 -2.59 -2.28 -4.97
C VAL A 96 -2.32 -1.00 -4.19
N VAL A 97 -3.29 -0.53 -3.42
CA VAL A 97 -3.10 0.56 -2.47
C VAL A 97 -3.16 0.03 -1.05
N ILE A 98 -2.21 0.47 -0.23
CA ILE A 98 -2.07 0.12 1.17
C ILE A 98 -2.04 1.42 1.96
N GLY A 99 -2.96 1.55 2.90
CA GLY A 99 -3.14 2.79 3.64
C GLY A 99 -3.89 2.60 4.95
N ASN A 100 -3.99 3.68 5.70
CA ASN A 100 -4.55 3.72 7.04
C ASN A 100 -5.40 4.99 7.26
N GLY A 101 -4.95 6.12 6.72
CA GLY A 101 -5.50 7.44 7.01
C GLY A 101 -6.64 7.84 6.09
N VAL A 102 -7.46 8.80 6.54
CA VAL A 102 -8.57 9.38 5.75
C VAL A 102 -8.08 9.99 4.43
N ASN A 103 -6.85 10.51 4.40
CA ASN A 103 -6.21 11.04 3.20
C ASN A 103 -5.92 9.96 2.14
N ASP A 104 -6.00 8.67 2.46
CA ASP A 104 -5.83 7.58 1.49
C ASP A 104 -7.14 7.22 0.77
N GLN A 105 -8.27 7.73 1.26
CA GLN A 105 -9.59 7.47 0.71
C GLN A 105 -9.70 7.69 -0.81
N PRO A 106 -9.15 8.75 -1.42
CA PRO A 106 -9.23 8.94 -2.87
C PRO A 106 -8.55 7.82 -3.67
N MET A 107 -7.37 7.33 -3.24
CA MET A 107 -6.71 6.22 -3.94
C MET A 107 -7.42 4.88 -3.71
N PHE A 108 -8.04 4.70 -2.54
CA PHE A 108 -8.92 3.56 -2.24
C PHE A 108 -10.20 3.55 -3.09
N PHE A 109 -10.67 4.67 -3.64
CA PHE A 109 -11.85 4.61 -4.49
C PHE A 109 -11.59 3.99 -5.87
N ILE A 110 -10.35 4.05 -6.36
CA ILE A 110 -10.04 3.71 -7.74
C ILE A 110 -9.22 2.43 -7.90
N ALA A 111 -8.44 2.04 -6.88
CA ALA A 111 -7.49 0.94 -6.98
C ALA A 111 -8.15 -0.45 -7.13
N GLY A 112 -7.45 -1.36 -7.82
CA GLY A 112 -7.88 -2.72 -8.10
C GLY A 112 -7.89 -3.63 -6.87
N LEU A 113 -6.96 -3.40 -5.93
CA LEU A 113 -6.93 -4.04 -4.61
C LEU A 113 -6.58 -3.01 -3.54
N ARG A 114 -7.33 -3.06 -2.43
CA ARG A 114 -7.29 -2.04 -1.38
C ARG A 114 -7.10 -2.73 -0.04
N ILE A 115 -5.96 -2.48 0.60
CA ILE A 115 -5.59 -3.10 1.88
C ILE A 115 -5.53 -2.02 2.94
N CYS A 116 -6.46 -2.05 3.88
CA CYS A 116 -6.42 -1.18 5.05
C CYS A 116 -5.54 -1.82 6.13
N VAL A 117 -4.53 -1.09 6.60
CA VAL A 117 -3.71 -1.47 7.75
C VAL A 117 -4.31 -0.82 8.98
N LEU A 118 -4.65 -1.60 10.01
CA LEU A 118 -5.18 -1.06 11.26
C LEU A 118 -4.10 -0.34 12.07
N GLY A 119 -2.93 -0.97 12.21
CA GLY A 119 -1.82 -0.43 12.97
C GLY A 119 -2.12 -0.22 14.47
N PRO A 120 -1.11 0.15 15.26
CA PRO A 120 -1.29 0.52 16.67
C PRO A 120 -1.93 1.90 16.85
N GLU A 121 -1.81 2.78 15.86
CA GLU A 121 -2.36 4.15 15.85
C GLU A 121 -3.86 4.20 15.49
N GLY A 122 -4.46 3.05 15.16
CA GLY A 122 -5.81 2.94 14.62
C GLY A 122 -5.88 3.35 13.14
N ALA A 123 -7.04 3.13 12.50
CA ALA A 123 -7.25 3.47 11.10
C ALA A 123 -8.49 4.36 10.92
N GLY A 124 -8.48 5.18 9.87
CA GLY A 124 -9.65 5.96 9.46
C GLY A 124 -10.82 5.04 9.16
N ALA A 125 -11.92 5.16 9.92
CA ALA A 125 -13.06 4.26 9.82
C ALA A 125 -13.66 4.18 8.40
N CYS A 126 -13.54 5.26 7.61
CA CYS A 126 -13.99 5.27 6.22
C CYS A 126 -13.23 4.28 5.34
N LEU A 127 -11.97 3.94 5.62
CA LEU A 127 -11.21 2.96 4.85
C LEU A 127 -11.76 1.55 5.05
N LEU A 128 -12.36 1.24 6.19
CA LEU A 128 -12.85 -0.12 6.48
C LEU A 128 -13.95 -0.55 5.51
N SER A 129 -14.83 0.37 5.10
CA SER A 129 -15.89 0.08 4.12
C SER A 129 -15.39 0.10 2.67
N LEU A 130 -14.24 0.72 2.42
CA LEU A 130 -13.62 0.79 1.09
C LEU A 130 -12.64 -0.35 0.85
N ALA A 131 -12.03 -0.90 1.89
CA ALA A 131 -11.02 -1.94 1.75
C ALA A 131 -11.59 -3.23 1.19
N ASN A 132 -10.78 -3.94 0.40
CA ASN A 132 -11.06 -5.35 0.06
C ASN A 132 -10.57 -6.27 1.17
N VAL A 133 -9.47 -5.92 1.83
CA VAL A 133 -8.87 -6.67 2.93
C VAL A 133 -8.44 -5.70 4.03
N VAL A 134 -8.68 -6.08 5.28
CA VAL A 134 -8.20 -5.36 6.46
C VAL A 134 -7.18 -6.23 7.17
N VAL A 135 -6.03 -5.66 7.52
CA VAL A 135 -4.94 -6.36 8.22
C VAL A 135 -4.48 -5.61 9.46
N GLN A 136 -3.79 -6.29 10.37
CA GLN A 136 -3.32 -5.68 11.61
C GLN A 136 -2.09 -4.80 11.39
N SER A 137 -1.13 -5.22 10.55
CA SER A 137 0.13 -4.52 10.36
C SER A 137 0.59 -4.51 8.88
N PRO A 138 1.56 -3.66 8.51
CA PRO A 138 2.16 -3.68 7.17
C PRO A 138 2.82 -5.01 6.81
N VAL A 139 3.29 -5.78 7.80
CA VAL A 139 3.89 -7.10 7.57
C VAL A 139 2.88 -8.05 6.93
N GLU A 140 1.65 -8.10 7.43
CA GLU A 140 0.59 -8.92 6.82
C GLU A 140 0.21 -8.38 5.43
N ALA A 141 0.10 -7.06 5.26
CA ALA A 141 -0.21 -6.44 3.97
C ALA A 141 0.79 -6.88 2.89
N ILE A 142 2.09 -6.79 3.17
CA ILE A 142 3.13 -7.16 2.20
C ILE A 142 3.14 -8.68 1.99
N LYS A 143 2.98 -9.49 3.05
CA LYS A 143 2.91 -10.96 2.93
C LYS A 143 1.73 -11.43 2.09
N LEU A 144 0.60 -10.72 2.09
CA LEU A 144 -0.53 -11.03 1.18
C LEU A 144 -0.12 -10.93 -0.29
N LEU A 145 0.73 -9.96 -0.63
CA LEU A 145 1.24 -9.76 -1.99
C LEU A 145 2.34 -10.77 -2.35
N LEU A 146 3.24 -11.08 -1.42
CA LEU A 146 4.28 -12.08 -1.62
C LEU A 146 3.75 -13.52 -1.66
N GLN A 147 2.60 -13.78 -1.03
CA GLN A 147 1.96 -15.10 -0.94
C GLN A 147 0.49 -15.03 -1.40
N PRO A 148 0.24 -14.89 -2.72
CA PRO A 148 -1.09 -14.54 -3.22
C PRO A 148 -2.17 -15.60 -2.95
N GLN A 149 -1.82 -16.82 -2.57
CA GLN A 149 -2.78 -17.83 -2.12
C GLN A 149 -3.58 -17.35 -0.89
N ARG A 150 -2.98 -16.53 -0.03
CA ARG A 150 -3.68 -15.92 1.11
C ARG A 150 -4.75 -14.94 0.66
N LEU A 151 -4.47 -14.13 -0.36
CA LEU A 151 -5.48 -13.24 -0.96
C LEU A 151 -6.66 -14.02 -1.54
N ILE A 152 -6.40 -15.14 -2.21
CA ILE A 152 -7.47 -16.00 -2.73
C ILE A 152 -8.35 -16.51 -1.58
N ALA A 153 -7.75 -16.98 -0.48
CA ALA A 153 -8.50 -17.50 0.66
C ALA A 153 -9.43 -16.44 1.29
N THR A 154 -9.01 -15.18 1.30
CA THR A 154 -9.79 -14.05 1.82
C THR A 154 -10.84 -13.53 0.84
N LEU A 155 -10.54 -13.50 -0.46
CA LEU A 155 -11.38 -12.86 -1.48
C LEU A 155 -12.27 -13.84 -2.27
N ARG A 156 -12.10 -15.15 -2.07
CA ARG A 156 -12.98 -16.16 -2.69
C ARG A 156 -14.42 -15.99 -2.17
N SER A 157 -15.36 -15.99 -3.11
CA SER A 157 -16.80 -16.13 -2.89
C SER A 157 -17.20 -17.60 -2.95
#